data_AF-A0AAV9UVX7-F1
#
_entry.id   AF-A0AAV9UVX7-F1
#
_cell.length_a   1.000
_cell.length_b   1.000
_cell.length_c   1.000
_cell.angle_alpha   90.00
_cell.angle_beta   90.00
_cell.angle_gamma   90.00
#
_symmetry.space_group_name_H-M   'P 1'
#
loop_
_entity.id
_entity.type
_entity.pdbx_description
1 polymer ?
#
loop_
_entity_poly.entity_id
_entity_poly.type
_entity_poly.pdbx_seq_one_letter_code
_entity_poly.pdbx_strand_id
1 'polypeptide(L)'
;MPAPRPPPRRPPTAPINKPKPADIPIPQTAAELPAKYRPAATKVTLLIVALPVAIVSSYLVYKRLYLGEDRRRFPAVPNKQDTTAVSELRKSESE
;
A
#
# COMPACT_ATOMS: atom_id res chain seq x y z
N MET A 1 51.06 -30.86 -43.88
CA MET A 1 49.94 -30.19 -43.18
C MET A 1 50.53 -29.06 -42.34
N PRO A 2 50.37 -27.77 -42.69
CA PRO A 2 50.84 -26.67 -41.84
C PRO A 2 49.90 -26.50 -40.64
N ALA A 3 50.49 -26.27 -39.45
CA ALA A 3 49.76 -26.13 -38.19
C ALA A 3 48.87 -24.86 -38.15
N PRO A 4 47.74 -24.87 -37.41
CA PRO A 4 46.87 -23.71 -37.28
C PRO A 4 47.58 -22.57 -36.53
N ARG A 5 47.48 -21.35 -37.06
CA ARG A 5 48.05 -20.15 -36.43
C ARG A 5 47.41 -19.90 -35.06
N PRO A 6 48.19 -19.53 -34.03
CA PRO A 6 47.64 -19.22 -32.72
C PRO A 6 46.74 -17.96 -32.79
N PRO A 7 45.68 -17.90 -31.98
CA PRO A 7 44.77 -16.76 -31.98
C PRO A 7 45.48 -15.48 -31.51
N PRO A 8 45.05 -14.30 -32.01
CA PRO A 8 45.63 -13.02 -31.62
C PRO A 8 45.41 -12.76 -30.13
N ARG A 9 46.47 -12.31 -29.44
CA ARG A 9 46.41 -11.93 -28.03
C ARG A 9 45.47 -10.73 -27.87
N ARG A 10 44.45 -10.85 -27.02
CA ARG A 10 43.59 -9.71 -26.67
C ARG A 10 44.45 -8.63 -26.00
N PRO A 11 44.22 -7.34 -26.31
CA PRO A 11 44.85 -6.27 -25.56
C PRO A 11 44.43 -6.33 -24.08
N PRO A 12 45.30 -5.93 -23.15
CA PRO A 12 44.92 -5.83 -21.74
C PRO A 12 43.75 -4.87 -21.60
N THR A 13 42.72 -5.29 -20.86
CA THR A 13 41.59 -4.43 -20.50
C THR A 13 42.15 -3.21 -19.77
N ALA A 14 41.95 -2.02 -20.32
CA ALA A 14 42.29 -0.78 -19.63
C ALA A 14 41.62 -0.78 -18.25
N PRO A 15 42.29 -0.29 -17.18
CA PRO A 15 41.66 -0.17 -15.88
C PRO A 15 40.40 0.68 -16.03
N ILE A 16 39.24 0.05 -15.84
CA ILE A 16 37.98 0.76 -15.74
C ILE A 16 38.13 1.64 -14.50
N ASN A 17 38.39 2.93 -14.72
CA ASN A 17 38.36 3.93 -13.68
C ASN A 17 36.89 4.08 -13.26
N LYS A 18 36.39 3.15 -12.45
CA LYS A 18 35.08 3.28 -11.81
C LYS A 18 35.23 4.50 -10.90
N PRO A 19 34.48 5.59 -11.12
CA PRO A 19 34.52 6.71 -10.20
C PRO A 19 34.26 6.15 -8.81
N LYS A 20 35.21 6.38 -7.91
CA LYS A 20 35.08 6.11 -6.47
C LYS A 20 33.68 6.60 -6.08
N PRO A 21 32.84 5.80 -5.40
CA PRO A 21 31.57 6.31 -4.93
C PRO A 21 31.92 7.54 -4.09
N ALA A 22 31.56 8.72 -4.61
CA ALA A 22 31.57 9.93 -3.82
C ALA A 22 30.76 9.61 -2.57
N ASP A 23 31.16 10.13 -1.41
CA ASP A 23 30.30 10.17 -0.24
C ASP A 23 29.03 10.91 -0.64
N ILE A 24 28.06 10.19 -1.20
CA ILE A 24 26.76 10.72 -1.57
C ILE A 24 26.05 10.81 -0.22
N PRO A 25 25.85 12.02 0.35
CA PRO A 25 25.06 12.14 1.55
C PRO A 25 23.69 11.54 1.24
N ILE A 26 23.28 10.55 2.02
CA ILE A 26 21.97 9.91 1.88
C ILE A 26 20.95 11.04 2.14
N PRO A 27 20.21 11.52 1.13
CA PRO A 27 19.31 12.63 1.31
C PRO A 27 18.18 12.17 2.24
N GLN A 28 18.10 12.76 3.43
CA GLN A 28 17.14 12.36 4.47
C GLN A 28 15.73 12.87 4.17
N THR A 29 15.59 13.81 3.24
CA THR A 29 14.32 14.45 2.90
C THR A 29 14.07 14.46 1.39
N ALA A 30 12.80 14.31 0.99
CA ALA A 30 12.39 14.30 -0.42
C ALA A 30 12.74 15.60 -1.18
N ALA A 31 12.97 16.70 -0.45
CA ALA A 31 13.38 17.98 -1.00
C ALA A 31 14.83 17.98 -1.53
N GLU A 32 15.70 17.21 -0.89
CA GLU A 32 17.15 17.10 -1.17
C GLU A 32 17.48 16.12 -2.30
N LEU A 33 16.51 15.28 -2.72
CA LEU A 33 16.73 14.38 -3.85
C LEU A 33 16.77 15.15 -5.18
N PRO A 34 17.71 14.80 -6.09
CA PRO A 34 17.73 15.33 -7.45
C PRO A 34 16.36 15.17 -8.12
N ALA A 35 15.91 16.19 -8.86
CA ALA A 35 14.56 16.26 -9.41
C ALA A 35 14.09 15.00 -10.17
N LYS A 36 15.05 14.24 -10.73
CA LYS A 36 14.82 12.97 -11.43
C LYS A 36 14.21 11.87 -10.54
N TYR A 37 14.42 11.88 -9.23
CA TYR A 37 14.00 10.81 -8.31
C TYR A 37 12.73 11.13 -7.51
N ARG A 38 12.26 12.38 -7.51
CA ARG A 38 11.00 12.78 -6.88
C ARG A 38 9.79 11.93 -7.30
N PRO A 39 9.56 11.61 -8.60
CA PRO A 39 8.41 10.79 -8.98
C PRO A 39 8.52 9.34 -8.49
N ALA A 40 9.74 8.81 -8.33
CA ALA A 40 9.94 7.47 -7.77
C ALA A 40 9.58 7.43 -6.28
N ALA A 41 9.98 8.46 -5.52
CA ALA A 41 9.62 8.57 -4.11
C ALA A 41 8.10 8.59 -3.90
N THR A 42 7.36 9.39 -4.67
CA THR A 42 5.89 9.44 -4.58
C THR A 42 5.24 8.08 -4.87
N LYS A 43 5.74 7.35 -5.87
CA LYS A 43 5.22 6.02 -6.22
C LYS A 43 5.48 5.00 -5.11
N VAL A 44 6.67 5.03 -4.52
CA VAL A 44 7.04 4.12 -3.42
C VAL A 44 6.19 4.43 -2.19
N THR A 45 6.05 5.69 -1.81
CA THR A 45 5.18 6.08 -0.69
C THR A 45 3.74 5.66 -0.94
N LEU A 46 3.23 5.86 -2.17
CA LEU A 46 1.90 5.42 -2.55
C LEU A 46 1.75 3.91 -2.43
N LEU A 47 2.73 3.12 -2.90
CA LEU A 47 2.70 1.67 -2.75
C LEU A 47 2.68 1.24 -1.28
N ILE A 48 3.50 1.86 -0.42
CA ILE A 48 3.55 1.55 1.02
C ILE A 48 2.17 1.75 1.68
N VAL A 49 1.44 2.79 1.28
CA VAL A 49 0.11 3.10 1.83
C VAL A 49 -1.01 2.29 1.16
N ALA A 50 -0.96 2.14 -0.17
CA ALA A 50 -2.01 1.49 -0.95
C ALA A 50 -2.01 -0.04 -0.80
N LEU A 51 -0.84 -0.65 -0.65
CA LEU A 51 -0.70 -2.11 -0.55
C LEU A 51 -1.51 -2.72 0.62
N PRO A 52 -1.38 -2.26 1.88
CA PRO A 52 -2.16 -2.83 2.97
C PRO A 52 -3.68 -2.61 2.80
N VAL A 53 -4.08 -1.45 2.28
CA VAL A 53 -5.49 -1.13 2.01
C VAL A 53 -6.06 -2.08 0.94
N ALA A 54 -5.30 -2.31 -0.13
CA ALA A 54 -5.68 -3.24 -1.19
C ALA A 54 -5.83 -4.68 -0.68
N ILE A 55 -4.92 -5.14 0.19
CA ILE A 55 -4.97 -6.48 0.77
C ILE A 55 -6.24 -6.65 1.63
N VAL A 56 -6.49 -5.73 2.56
CA VAL A 56 -7.64 -5.81 3.48
C VAL A 56 -8.96 -5.69 2.71
N SER A 57 -9.05 -4.75 1.77
CA SER A 57 -10.26 -4.59 0.95
C SER A 57 -10.51 -5.82 0.08
N SER A 58 -9.48 -6.37 -0.56
CA SER A 58 -9.57 -7.63 -1.32
C SER A 58 -10.08 -8.77 -0.46
N TYR A 59 -9.58 -8.90 0.78
CA TYR A 59 -10.04 -9.92 1.71
C TYR A 59 -11.52 -9.74 2.11
N LEU A 60 -11.97 -8.52 2.38
CA LEU A 60 -13.38 -8.27 2.72
C LEU A 60 -14.32 -8.58 1.55
N VAL A 61 -13.89 -8.28 0.32
CA VAL A 61 -14.62 -8.62 -0.90
C VAL A 61 -14.67 -10.15 -1.04
N TYR A 62 -13.54 -10.84 -0.89
CA TYR A 62 -13.48 -12.31 -0.90
C TYR A 62 -14.41 -12.92 0.14
N LYS A 63 -14.39 -12.38 1.36
CA LYS A 63 -15.22 -12.82 2.47
C LYS A 63 -16.72 -12.72 2.17
N ARG A 64 -17.14 -11.69 1.43
CA ARG A 64 -18.54 -11.53 1.01
C ARG A 64 -18.91 -12.40 -0.17
N LEU A 65 -18.10 -12.40 -1.22
CA LEU A 65 -18.41 -13.11 -2.46
C LEU A 65 -18.29 -14.64 -2.33
N TYR A 66 -17.31 -15.12 -1.58
CA TYR A 66 -17.00 -16.55 -1.51
C TYR A 66 -17.41 -17.20 -0.19
N LEU A 67 -17.23 -16.52 0.95
CA LEU A 67 -17.58 -17.10 2.25
C LEU A 67 -19.06 -16.97 2.59
N GLY A 68 -19.82 -16.15 1.86
CA GLY A 68 -21.25 -15.95 2.10
C GLY A 68 -21.57 -15.38 3.49
N GLU A 69 -20.57 -14.83 4.21
CA GLU A 69 -20.78 -14.11 5.46
C GLU A 69 -21.41 -12.75 5.15
N ASP A 70 -22.72 -12.76 4.91
CA ASP A 70 -23.49 -11.55 4.77
C ASP A 70 -23.43 -10.71 6.04
N ARG A 71 -23.46 -9.37 5.86
CA ARG A 71 -23.40 -8.41 6.95
C ARG A 71 -24.41 -8.81 8.03
N ARG A 72 -23.92 -9.18 9.22
CA ARG A 72 -24.78 -9.28 10.41
C ARG A 72 -25.55 -7.97 10.50
N ARG A 73 -26.87 -8.05 10.31
CA ARG A 73 -27.78 -6.92 10.43
C ARG A 73 -27.54 -6.32 11.81
N PHE A 74 -27.29 -5.00 11.86
CA PHE A 74 -27.31 -4.31 13.13
C PHE A 74 -28.67 -4.60 13.80
N PRO A 75 -28.70 -4.95 15.10
CA PRO A 75 -29.98 -5.02 15.80
C PRO A 75 -30.67 -3.67 15.61
N ALA A 76 -31.94 -3.70 15.21
CA ALA A 76 -32.74 -2.50 15.03
C ALA A 76 -32.59 -1.64 16.30
N VAL A 77 -31.99 -0.46 16.15
CA VAL A 77 -31.94 0.50 17.25
C VAL A 77 -33.39 0.86 17.52
N PRO A 78 -33.94 0.61 18.73
CA PRO A 78 -35.32 0.96 19.02
C PRO A 78 -35.47 2.47 18.84
N ASN A 79 -36.38 2.84 17.96
CA ASN A 79 -36.61 4.23 17.60
C ASN A 79 -37.21 4.92 18.83
N LYS A 80 -36.70 6.10 19.23
CA LYS A 80 -37.12 6.80 20.45
C LYS A 80 -38.61 7.19 20.48
N GLN A 81 -39.35 6.94 19.39
CA GLN A 81 -40.77 7.21 19.27
C GLN A 81 -41.62 6.30 20.16
N ASP A 82 -41.17 5.06 20.42
CA ASP A 82 -41.92 4.10 21.23
C ASP A 82 -41.94 4.47 22.73
N THR A 83 -40.92 5.18 23.21
CA THR A 83 -40.84 5.58 24.63
C THR A 83 -41.85 6.68 24.97
N THR A 84 -42.15 7.58 24.03
CA THR A 84 -43.13 8.66 24.20
C THR A 84 -44.57 8.14 24.28
N ALA A 85 -44.92 7.12 23.50
CA ALA A 85 -46.26 6.52 23.53
C ALA A 85 -46.56 5.80 24.86
N VAL A 86 -45.54 5.14 25.44
CA VAL A 86 -45.68 4.46 26.75
C VAL A 86 -45.81 5.47 27.90
N SER A 87 -45.15 6.63 27.82
CA SER A 87 -45.30 7.67 28.84
C SER A 87 -46.65 8.37 28.81
N GLU A 88 -47.29 8.47 27.65
CA GLU A 88 -48.64 9.05 27.51
C GLU A 88 -49.71 8.10 28.05
N LEU A 89 -49.62 6.79 27.74
CA LEU A 89 -50.55 5.79 28.30
C LEU A 89 -50.49 5.73 29.84
N ARG A 90 -49.28 5.78 30.41
CA ARG A 90 -49.11 5.76 31.87
C ARG A 90 -49.67 7.02 32.54
N LYS A 91 -49.74 8.13 31.82
CA LYS A 91 -50.28 9.40 32.32
C LYS A 91 -51.82 9.41 32.31
N SER A 92 -52.45 8.73 31.35
CA SER A 92 -53.91 8.57 31.30
C SER A 92 -54.48 7.56 32.30
N GLU A 93 -53.66 6.68 32.89
CA GLU A 93 -54.09 5.77 33.97
C GLU A 93 -54.00 6.40 35.37
N SER A 94 -53.41 7.61 35.49
CA SER A 94 -53.21 8.29 36.78
C SER A 94 -54.13 9.49 37.00
N GLU A 95 -55.14 9.67 36.14
CA GLU A 95 -56.20 10.69 36.27
C GLU A 95 -57.55 10.04 36.60
#